data_AF-A0A7Z0TT91-F1
#
_entry.id   AF-A0A7Z0TT91-F1
#
_cell.length_a   1.000
_cell.length_b   1.000
_cell.length_c   1.000
_cell.angle_alpha   90.00
_cell.angle_beta   90.00
_cell.angle_gamma   90.00
#
_symmetry.space_group_name_H-M   'P 1'
#
loop_
_entity.id
_entity.type
_entity.pdbx_description
1 polymer ?
#
loop_
_entity_poly.entity_id
_entity_poly.type
_entity_poly.pdbx_seq_one_letter_code
_entity_poly.pdbx_strand_id
1 'polypeptide(L)'
;MPTRNLSNLFAGWEGELKLLIDTGPTQDEFWSYWAEREAAVEQLITPELEPQFETELERLFAIAEAHGYLRPTVVHPALGPVMADPVGMPDVSS
;
A
#
# COMPACT_ATOMS: atom_id res chain seq x y z
N MET A 1 14.07 21.95 -6.11
CA MET A 1 14.53 20.55 -6.02
C MET A 1 13.58 19.73 -5.15
N PRO A 2 12.36 19.42 -5.63
CA PRO A 2 11.38 18.64 -4.87
C PRO A 2 11.67 17.13 -4.83
N THR A 3 12.15 16.56 -5.94
CA THR A 3 12.48 15.13 -6.10
C THR A 3 13.51 14.63 -5.07
N ARG A 4 14.52 15.45 -4.75
CA ARG A 4 15.57 15.13 -3.77
C ARG A 4 15.05 15.09 -2.33
N ASN A 5 13.99 15.86 -2.03
CA ASN A 5 13.34 15.80 -0.72
C ASN A 5 12.48 14.54 -0.59
N LEU A 6 11.80 14.13 -1.66
CA LEU A 6 11.00 12.91 -1.67
C LEU A 6 11.86 11.65 -1.45
N SER A 7 12.98 11.51 -2.17
CA SER A 7 13.88 10.37 -1.98
C SER A 7 14.49 10.31 -0.57
N ASN A 8 14.82 11.46 0.03
CA ASN A 8 15.31 11.51 1.41
C ASN A 8 14.23 11.12 2.43
N LEU A 9 12.98 11.55 2.20
CA LEU A 9 11.83 11.17 3.02
C LEU A 9 11.63 9.65 3.02
N PHE A 10 11.59 9.04 1.84
CA PHE A 10 11.40 7.59 1.69
C PHE A 10 12.57 6.78 2.25
N ALA A 11 13.80 7.26 2.13
CA ALA A 11 14.94 6.63 2.80
C ALA A 11 14.81 6.64 4.33
N GLY A 12 14.29 7.73 4.90
CA GLY A 12 13.95 7.82 6.32
C GLY A 12 12.86 6.83 6.71
N TRP A 13 11.78 6.78 5.92
CA TRP A 13 10.67 5.85 6.14
C TRP A 13 11.07 4.39 6.02
N GLU A 14 11.98 4.02 5.11
CA GLU A 14 12.51 2.65 5.04
C GLU A 14 13.28 2.27 6.32
N GLY A 15 14.03 3.22 6.90
CA GLY A 15 14.72 3.02 8.18
C GLY A 15 13.73 2.85 9.34
N GLU A 16 12.71 3.70 9.39
CA GLU A 16 11.65 3.60 10.40
C GLU A 16 10.82 2.33 10.26
N LEU A 17 10.55 1.89 9.02
CA LEU A 17 9.86 0.63 8.73
C LEU A 17 10.60 -0.55 9.35
N LYS A 18 11.93 -0.60 9.19
CA LYS A 18 12.75 -1.66 9.80
C LYS A 18 12.67 -1.62 11.33
N LEU A 19 12.78 -0.43 11.92
CA LEU A 19 12.64 -0.27 13.37
C LEU A 19 11.26 -0.70 13.87
N LEU A 20 10.20 -0.32 13.16
CA LEU A 20 8.83 -0.67 13.52
C LEU A 20 8.63 -2.19 13.44
N ILE A 21 9.09 -2.84 12.37
CA ILE A 21 9.07 -4.30 12.23
C ILE A 21 9.83 -4.97 13.38
N ASP A 22 11.00 -4.45 13.76
CA ASP A 22 11.80 -5.00 14.87
C ASP A 22 11.10 -4.90 16.23
N THR A 23 10.19 -3.92 16.42
CA THR A 23 9.36 -3.83 17.63
C THR A 23 8.22 -4.84 17.68
N GLY A 24 7.89 -5.49 16.56
CA GLY A 24 6.85 -6.51 16.46
C GLY A 24 5.43 -6.03 16.79
N PRO A 25 4.94 -4.90 16.23
CA PRO A 25 3.58 -4.44 16.44
C PRO A 25 2.56 -5.44 15.88
N THR A 26 1.32 -5.34 16.36
CA THR A 26 0.18 -5.99 15.71
C THR A 26 -0.06 -5.42 14.31
N GLN A 27 -0.82 -6.14 13.46
CA GLN A 27 -1.17 -5.62 12.12
C GLN A 27 -1.91 -4.29 12.19
N ASP A 28 -2.88 -4.15 13.10
CA ASP A 28 -3.67 -2.92 13.23
C ASP A 28 -2.81 -1.73 13.66
N GLU A 29 -1.90 -1.93 14.61
CA GLU A 29 -0.96 -0.88 15.05
C GLU A 29 -0.02 -0.47 13.93
N PHE A 30 0.52 -1.45 13.20
CA PHE A 30 1.41 -1.22 12.07
C PHE A 30 0.73 -0.39 10.97
N TRP A 31 -0.48 -0.79 10.56
CA TRP A 31 -1.20 -0.13 9.48
C TRP A 31 -1.79 1.22 9.90
N SER A 32 -2.21 1.37 11.15
CA SER A 32 -2.66 2.68 11.67
C SER A 32 -1.53 3.69 11.64
N TYR A 33 -0.33 3.30 12.08
CA TYR A 33 0.87 4.14 12.03
C TYR A 33 1.22 4.58 10.61
N TRP A 34 1.17 3.66 9.64
CA TRP A 34 1.49 3.98 8.25
C TRP A 34 0.43 4.84 7.57
N ALA A 35 -0.86 4.59 7.84
CA ALA A 35 -1.96 5.38 7.27
C ALA A 35 -1.90 6.86 7.70
N GLU A 36 -1.56 7.14 8.96
CA GLU A 36 -1.39 8.52 9.45
C GLU A 36 -0.25 9.25 8.71
N ARG A 37 0.85 8.55 8.43
CA ARG A 37 2.00 9.10 7.71
C ARG A 37 1.74 9.35 6.23
N GLU A 38 1.07 8.40 5.59
CA GLU A 38 0.63 8.55 4.20
C GLU A 38 -0.27 9.78 4.06
N ALA A 39 -1.31 9.91 4.90
CA ALA A 39 -2.25 11.03 4.87
C ALA A 39 -1.58 12.39 5.13
N ALA A 40 -0.51 12.43 5.95
CA ALA A 40 0.26 13.64 6.21
C ALA A 40 1.08 14.10 5.00
N VAL A 41 1.57 13.16 4.19
CA VAL A 41 2.42 13.46 3.04
C VAL A 41 1.60 13.64 1.77
N GLU A 42 0.51 12.91 1.59
CA GLU A 42 -0.40 13.03 0.45
C GLU A 42 -0.87 14.48 0.24
N GLN A 43 -1.15 15.21 1.33
CA GLN A 43 -1.52 16.63 1.30
C GLN A 43 -0.41 17.57 0.77
N LEU A 44 0.84 17.09 0.73
CA LEU A 44 2.03 17.83 0.31
C LEU A 44 2.52 17.42 -1.08
N ILE A 45 1.97 16.36 -1.67
CA ILE A 45 2.35 15.86 -2.99
C ILE A 45 1.72 16.71 -4.09
N THR A 46 2.56 17.16 -5.05
CA THR A 46 2.07 17.76 -6.30
C THR A 46 1.82 16.69 -7.35
N PRO A 47 0.95 16.93 -8.36
CA PRO A 47 0.66 15.95 -9.42
C PRO A 47 1.90 15.44 -10.17
N GLU A 48 2.97 16.25 -10.20
CA GLU A 48 4.24 15.90 -10.84
C GLU A 48 5.05 14.86 -10.03
N LEU A 49 4.80 14.77 -8.73
CA LEU A 49 5.49 13.87 -7.80
C LEU A 49 4.67 12.63 -7.45
N GLU A 50 3.36 12.66 -7.70
CA GLU A 50 2.41 11.56 -7.49
C GLU A 50 2.92 10.19 -8.00
N PRO A 51 3.37 10.04 -9.27
CA PRO A 51 3.83 8.72 -9.74
C PRO A 51 5.10 8.23 -9.01
N GLN A 52 5.97 9.16 -8.58
CA GLN A 52 7.15 8.79 -7.80
C GLN A 52 6.75 8.39 -6.37
N PHE A 53 5.80 9.12 -5.78
CA PHE A 53 5.28 8.85 -4.45
C PHE A 53 4.61 7.47 -4.37
N GLU A 54 3.73 7.14 -5.33
CA GLU A 54 3.09 5.83 -5.42
C GLU A 54 4.12 4.69 -5.57
N THR A 55 5.12 4.88 -6.42
CA THR A 55 6.17 3.87 -6.65
C THR A 55 6.97 3.58 -5.38
N GLU A 56 7.34 4.62 -4.63
CA GLU A 56 8.11 4.47 -3.40
C GLU A 56 7.25 3.91 -2.24
N LEU A 57 5.95 4.25 -2.19
CA LEU A 57 5.00 3.64 -1.26
C LEU A 57 4.83 2.14 -1.50
N GLU A 58 4.61 1.73 -2.76
CA GLU A 58 4.53 0.31 -3.15
C GLU A 58 5.79 -0.45 -2.71
N ARG A 59 6.97 0.17 -2.86
CA ARG A 59 8.23 -0.41 -2.39
C ARG A 59 8.26 -0.62 -0.87
N LEU A 60 7.78 0.34 -0.09
CA LEU A 60 7.69 0.19 1.38
C LEU A 60 6.67 -0.90 1.77
N PHE A 61 5.53 -0.98 1.11
CA PHE A 61 4.53 -2.02 1.36
C PHE A 61 5.04 -3.41 1.00
N ALA A 62 5.79 -3.56 -0.09
CA ALA A 62 6.41 -4.83 -0.43
C ALA A 62 7.40 -5.31 0.65
N ILE A 63 8.13 -4.39 1.29
CA ILE A 63 8.99 -4.72 2.44
C ILE A 63 8.13 -5.18 3.61
N ALA A 64 7.07 -4.45 3.96
CA ALA A 64 6.16 -4.82 5.05
C ALA A 64 5.54 -6.22 4.85
N GLU A 65 5.06 -6.51 3.62
CA GLU A 65 4.46 -7.79 3.26
C GLU A 65 5.47 -8.95 3.35
N ALA A 66 6.73 -8.74 2.94
CA ALA A 66 7.78 -9.74 3.09
C ALA A 66 8.06 -10.13 4.55
N HIS A 67 7.68 -9.25 5.50
CA HIS A 67 7.77 -9.48 6.94
C HIS A 67 6.46 -9.96 7.57
N GLY A 68 5.42 -10.24 6.77
CA GLY A 68 4.14 -10.80 7.25
C GLY A 68 3.07 -9.75 7.59
N TYR A 69 3.35 -8.47 7.37
CA TYR A 69 2.36 -7.40 7.48
C TYR A 69 1.59 -7.32 6.15
N LEU A 70 0.53 -8.11 6.04
CA LEU A 70 -0.34 -8.08 4.87
C LEU A 70 -1.21 -6.83 4.90
N ARG A 71 -1.36 -6.15 3.76
CA ARG A 71 -2.27 -5.01 3.63
C ARG A 71 -3.68 -5.41 4.08
N PRO A 72 -4.38 -4.58 4.87
CA PRO A 72 -5.80 -4.79 5.07
C PRO A 72 -6.41 -4.74 3.68
N THR A 73 -7.12 -5.79 3.29
CA THR A 73 -7.90 -5.76 2.06
C THR A 73 -8.92 -4.65 2.27
N VAL A 74 -8.64 -3.45 1.79
CA VAL A 74 -9.64 -2.42 1.67
C VAL A 74 -10.60 -3.00 0.65
N VAL A 75 -11.66 -3.63 1.15
CA VAL A 75 -12.83 -3.93 0.35
C VAL A 75 -13.33 -2.55 -0.04
N HIS A 76 -12.85 -2.02 -1.16
CA HIS A 76 -13.43 -0.82 -1.74
C HIS A 76 -14.92 -1.14 -1.89
N PRO A 77 -15.84 -0.49 -1.15
CA PRO A 77 -17.26 -0.80 -1.27
C PRO A 77 -17.84 -0.46 -2.66
N ALA A 78 -17.02 0.07 -3.58
CA ALA A 78 -17.36 0.38 -4.96
C ALA A 78 -17.02 -0.74 -5.96
N LEU A 79 -16.21 -1.74 -5.60
CA LEU A 79 -15.89 -2.88 -6.46
C LEU A 79 -16.06 -4.13 -5.63
N GLY A 80 -17.26 -4.72 -5.70
CA GLY A 80 -17.56 -6.00 -5.06
C GLY A 80 -16.56 -7.09 -5.46
N PRO A 81 -16.54 -8.23 -4.76
CA PRO A 81 -15.68 -9.34 -5.11
C PRO A 81 -15.89 -9.66 -6.59
N VAL A 82 -14.82 -9.55 -7.39
CA VAL A 82 -14.76 -10.20 -8.70
C VAL A 82 -14.84 -11.69 -8.42
N MET A 83 -16.08 -12.18 -8.35
CA MET A 83 -16.39 -13.59 -8.44
C MET A 83 -15.72 -14.06 -9.72
N ALA A 84 -14.63 -14.79 -9.57
CA ALA A 84 -14.00 -15.51 -10.66
C ALA A 84 -15.09 -16.38 -11.30
N ASP A 85 -15.41 -16.04 -12.54
CA ASP A 85 -16.38 -16.70 -13.40
C ASP A 85 -16.03 -18.20 -13.50
N PRO A 86 -16.89 -19.14 -13.03
CA PRO A 86 -16.78 -20.50 -13.49
C PRO A 86 -17.42 -20.58 -14.87
N VAL A 87 -16.59 -20.44 -15.91
CA VAL A 87 -16.85 -20.97 -17.26
C VAL A 87 -17.39 -22.39 -17.13
N GLY A 88 -18.64 -22.62 -17.53
CA GLY A 88 -19.30 -23.90 -17.29
C GLY A 88 -20.60 -24.12 -18.04
N MET A 89 -20.47 -24.30 -19.36
CA MET A 89 -21.29 -25.11 -20.27
C MET A 89 -22.40 -24.44 -21.10
N PRO A 90 -22.44 -24.75 -22.42
CA PRO A 90 -23.53 -24.39 -23.31
C PRO A 90 -24.66 -25.42 -23.19
N ASP A 91 -25.89 -24.98 -22.95
CA ASP A 91 -27.05 -25.83 -23.19
C ASP A 91 -27.62 -25.53 -24.59
N VAL A 92 -27.60 -26.57 -25.40
CA VAL A 92 -28.04 -26.58 -26.79
C VAL A 92 -29.50 -27.03 -26.80
N SER A 93 -30.35 -26.27 -27.49
CA SER A 93 -31.61 -26.69 -28.16
C SER A 93 -32.56 -27.70 -27.48
N SER A 94 -33.82 -27.29 -27.27
CA SER A 94 -34.99 -27.70 -28.10
C SER A 94 -36.28 -27.02 -27.66
#